data_AF-A0A0U3F968-F1
#
_entry.id   AF-A0A0U3F968-F1
#
_cell.length_a   1.000
_cell.length_b   1.000
_cell.length_c   1.000
_cell.angle_alpha   90.00
_cell.angle_beta   90.00
_cell.angle_gamma   90.00
#
_symmetry.space_group_name_H-M   'P 1'
#
loop_
_entity.id
_entity.type
_entity.pdbx_description
1 polymer ?
#
loop_
_entity_poly.entity_id
_entity_poly.type
_entity_poly.pdbx_seq_one_letter_code
_entity_poly.pdbx_strand_id
1 'polypeptide(L)'
;MRKFSIVFSLILLSASVFAADMNKPEYVTDVQLAKFFAAYSLIGGVLTSVSLLVAGQPLIGIGFLIGSLIAAAITYFLALFLLKLVKSIEI
;
A
#
# COMPACT_ATOMS: atom_id res chain seq x y z
N MET A 1 -1.76 22.64 -9.87
CA MET A 1 -0.58 21.79 -10.20
C MET A 1 0.15 21.20 -8.98
N ARG A 2 0.34 21.90 -7.85
CA ARG A 2 1.06 21.36 -6.67
C ARG A 2 0.49 20.06 -6.07
N LYS A 3 -0.84 19.88 -6.07
CA LYS A 3 -1.52 18.70 -5.48
C LYS A 3 -1.25 17.39 -6.24
N PHE A 4 -1.09 17.47 -7.57
CA PHE A 4 -0.76 16.32 -8.42
C PHE A 4 0.65 15.79 -8.16
N SER A 5 1.58 16.69 -7.87
CA SER A 5 2.98 16.34 -7.56
C SER A 5 3.09 15.47 -6.31
N ILE A 6 2.35 15.82 -5.23
CA ILE A 6 2.37 15.06 -3.97
C ILE A 6 1.84 13.64 -4.17
N VAL A 7 0.72 13.49 -4.87
CA VAL A 7 0.12 12.17 -5.11
C VAL A 7 1.03 11.31 -5.99
N PHE A 8 1.63 11.89 -7.03
CA PHE A 8 2.58 11.19 -7.89
C PHE A 8 3.87 10.80 -7.14
N SER A 9 4.38 11.66 -6.25
CA SER A 9 5.50 11.34 -5.36
C SER A 9 5.18 10.20 -4.41
N LEU A 10 3.96 10.13 -3.86
CA LEU A 10 3.53 9.03 -2.99
C LEU A 10 3.45 7.69 -3.74
N ILE A 11 2.98 7.69 -4.99
CA ILE A 11 2.98 6.49 -5.86
C ILE A 11 4.43 6.01 -6.08
N LEU A 12 5.31 6.92 -6.52
CA LEU A 12 6.72 6.61 -6.75
C LEU A 12 7.42 6.10 -5.49
N LEU A 13 7.13 6.68 -4.33
CA LEU A 13 7.69 6.25 -3.04
C LEU A 13 7.21 4.84 -2.67
N SER A 14 5.92 4.53 -2.84
CA SER A 14 5.37 3.21 -2.52
C SER A 14 5.92 2.10 -3.42
N ALA A 15 6.06 2.35 -4.74
CA ALA A 15 6.64 1.40 -5.68
C ALA A 15 8.15 1.19 -5.46
N SER A 16 8.89 2.25 -5.10
CA SER A 16 10.33 2.17 -4.84
C SER A 16 10.67 1.50 -3.50
N VAL A 17 9.87 1.68 -2.45
CA VAL A 17 10.01 0.92 -1.19
C VAL A 17 9.82 -0.57 -1.44
N PHE A 18 8.85 -0.95 -2.28
CA PHE A 18 8.63 -2.34 -2.65
C PHE A 18 9.76 -2.91 -3.52
N ALA A 19 10.19 -2.20 -4.56
CA ALA A 19 11.27 -2.61 -5.44
C ALA A 19 12.63 -2.73 -4.70
N ALA A 20 12.89 -1.86 -3.73
CA ALA A 20 14.09 -1.91 -2.90
C ALA A 20 14.13 -3.16 -2.00
N ASP A 21 12.97 -3.60 -1.49
CA ASP A 21 12.87 -4.75 -0.60
C ASP A 21 12.85 -6.10 -1.35
N MET A 22 12.43 -6.11 -2.62
CA MET A 22 12.38 -7.30 -3.49
C MET A 22 13.71 -7.64 -4.16
N ASN A 23 14.71 -6.75 -4.13
CA ASN A 23 16.00 -6.94 -4.81
C ASN A 23 16.99 -7.83 -4.04
N LYS A 24 16.52 -8.57 -3.02
CA LYS A 24 17.32 -9.56 -2.27
C LYS A 24 16.90 -10.97 -2.70
N PRO A 25 17.78 -11.77 -3.30
CA PRO A 25 17.44 -13.04 -3.96
C PRO A 25 17.19 -14.22 -3.01
N GLU A 26 17.08 -14.00 -1.69
CA GLU A 26 16.82 -15.06 -0.72
C GLU A 26 15.39 -14.95 -0.19
N TYR A 27 14.58 -15.98 -0.46
CA TYR A 27 13.25 -16.30 0.07
C TYR A 27 12.33 -15.12 0.44
N VAL A 28 11.19 -15.01 -0.23
CA VAL A 28 10.14 -14.04 0.13
C VAL A 28 9.71 -14.27 1.59
N THR A 29 10.11 -13.35 2.46
CA THR A 29 9.78 -13.38 3.89
C THR A 29 8.33 -13.00 4.12
N ASP A 30 7.75 -13.48 5.24
CA ASP A 30 6.39 -13.09 5.66
C ASP A 30 6.23 -11.56 5.74
N VAL A 31 7.32 -10.85 6.09
CA VAL A 31 7.37 -9.39 6.13
C VAL A 31 7.29 -8.78 4.73
N GLN A 32 8.04 -9.29 3.76
CA GLN A 32 7.98 -8.82 2.37
C GLN A 32 6.60 -9.08 1.76
N LEU A 33 5.99 -10.24 2.06
CA LEU A 33 4.65 -10.58 1.59
C LEU A 33 3.56 -9.69 2.22
N ALA A 34 3.66 -9.40 3.52
CA ALA A 34 2.75 -8.45 4.18
C ALA A 34 2.91 -7.01 3.62
N LYS A 35 4.15 -6.58 3.34
CA LYS A 35 4.40 -5.30 2.67
C LYS A 35 3.80 -5.26 1.26
N PHE A 36 3.85 -6.36 0.53
CA PHE A 36 3.22 -6.47 -0.79
C PHE A 36 1.70 -6.24 -0.72
N PHE A 37 0.99 -6.95 0.16
CA PHE A 37 -0.46 -6.79 0.31
C PHE A 37 -0.84 -5.36 0.72
N ALA A 38 -0.07 -4.76 1.62
CA ALA A 38 -0.26 -3.36 2.02
C ALA A 38 -0.03 -2.38 0.86
N ALA A 39 1.05 -2.56 0.09
CA ALA A 39 1.35 -1.74 -1.07
C ALA A 39 0.27 -1.85 -2.15
N TYR A 40 -0.24 -3.06 -2.41
CA TYR A 40 -1.33 -3.28 -3.36
C TYR A 40 -2.60 -2.52 -2.96
N SER A 41 -2.99 -2.60 -1.68
CA SER A 41 -4.13 -1.84 -1.15
C SER A 41 -3.91 -0.32 -1.26
N LEU A 42 -2.69 0.15 -1.00
CA LEU A 42 -2.35 1.57 -1.10
C LEU A 42 -2.47 2.08 -2.54
N ILE A 43 -1.89 1.36 -3.50
CA ILE A 43 -1.92 1.70 -4.93
C ILE A 43 -3.36 1.84 -5.42
N GLY A 44 -4.23 0.87 -5.09
CA GLY A 44 -5.64 0.92 -5.47
C GLY A 44 -6.34 2.20 -5.00
N GLY A 45 -6.19 2.54 -3.72
CA GLY A 45 -6.82 3.75 -3.18
C GLY A 45 -6.18 5.05 -3.66
N VAL A 46 -4.88 5.07 -3.97
CA VAL A 46 -4.23 6.22 -4.61
C VAL A 46 -4.77 6.43 -6.03
N LEU A 47 -4.94 5.37 -6.82
CA LEU A 47 -5.53 5.48 -8.16
C LEU A 47 -6.96 6.03 -8.10
N THR A 48 -7.79 5.52 -7.19
CA THR A 48 -9.14 6.05 -6.98
C THR A 48 -9.11 7.53 -6.55
N SER A 49 -8.19 7.89 -5.64
CA SER A 49 -8.00 9.28 -5.23
C SER A 49 -7.67 10.19 -6.41
N VAL A 50 -6.70 9.80 -7.26
CA VAL A 50 -6.31 10.57 -8.45
C VAL A 50 -7.50 10.76 -9.38
N SER A 51 -8.26 9.71 -9.68
CA SER A 51 -9.45 9.80 -10.55
C SER A 51 -10.46 10.81 -10.01
N LEU A 52 -10.72 10.82 -8.70
CA LEU A 52 -11.66 11.74 -8.05
C LEU A 52 -11.15 13.19 -8.02
N LEU A 53 -9.85 13.38 -7.81
CA LEU A 53 -9.21 14.70 -7.88
C LEU A 53 -9.33 15.30 -9.30
N VAL A 54 -9.13 14.48 -10.34
CA VAL A 54 -9.30 14.89 -11.74
C VAL A 54 -10.77 15.18 -12.06
N ALA A 55 -11.70 14.40 -11.51
CA ALA A 55 -13.15 14.59 -11.68
C ALA A 55 -13.73 15.81 -10.92
N GLY A 56 -12.88 16.63 -10.27
CA GLY A 56 -13.33 17.83 -9.56
C GLY A 56 -13.97 17.56 -8.20
N GLN A 57 -13.72 16.39 -7.60
CA GLN A 57 -14.21 16.00 -6.27
C GLN A 57 -13.07 15.93 -5.24
N PRO A 58 -12.44 17.07 -4.88
CA PRO A 58 -11.20 17.07 -4.13
C PRO A 58 -11.31 16.54 -2.70
N LEU A 59 -12.42 16.83 -2.01
CA LEU A 59 -12.64 16.37 -0.63
C LEU A 59 -12.78 14.84 -0.56
N ILE A 60 -13.50 14.26 -1.52
CA ILE A 60 -13.71 12.81 -1.61
C ILE A 60 -12.39 12.13 -2.02
N GLY A 61 -11.67 12.69 -2.98
CA GLY A 61 -10.36 12.17 -3.40
C GLY A 61 -9.34 12.17 -2.24
N ILE A 62 -9.26 13.23 -1.43
CA ILE A 62 -8.39 13.26 -0.24
C ILE A 62 -8.85 12.24 0.81
N GLY A 63 -10.17 12.08 1.00
CA GLY A 63 -10.72 11.05 1.89
C GLY A 63 -10.28 9.64 1.50
N PHE A 64 -10.32 9.30 0.21
CA PHE A 64 -9.82 8.02 -0.31
C PHE A 64 -8.31 7.86 -0.11
N LEU A 65 -7.52 8.93 -0.24
CA LEU A 65 -6.08 8.90 -0.01
C LEU A 65 -5.73 8.58 1.45
N ILE A 66 -6.42 9.22 2.39
CA ILE A 66 -6.22 8.97 3.83
C ILE A 66 -6.73 7.57 4.18
N GLY A 67 -7.91 7.19 3.68
CA GLY A 67 -8.50 5.89 3.88
C GLY A 67 -7.61 4.74 3.37
N SER A 68 -6.93 4.94 2.23
CA SER A 68 -6.03 3.93 1.66
C SER A 68 -4.74 3.75 2.45
N LEU A 69 -4.21 4.82 3.06
CA LEU A 69 -3.08 4.73 4.00
C LEU A 69 -3.45 3.92 5.24
N ILE A 70 -4.64 4.17 5.81
CA ILE A 70 -5.15 3.42 6.96
C ILE A 70 -5.39 1.96 6.57
N ALA A 71 -6.05 1.71 5.44
CA ALA A 71 -6.31 0.37 4.94
C ALA A 71 -5.03 -0.42 4.67
N ALA A 72 -3.99 0.22 4.11
CA ALA A 72 -2.69 -0.40 3.89
C ALA A 72 -2.01 -0.78 5.20
N ALA A 73 -2.05 0.09 6.22
CA ALA A 73 -1.51 -0.21 7.55
C ALA A 73 -2.24 -1.39 8.21
N ILE A 74 -3.58 -1.39 8.19
CA ILE A 74 -4.38 -2.51 8.70
C ILE A 74 -4.05 -3.80 7.95
N THR A 75 -3.98 -3.74 6.62
CA THR A 75 -3.66 -4.89 5.77
C THR A 75 -2.28 -5.46 6.08
N TYR A 76 -1.28 -4.60 6.32
CA TYR A 76 0.06 -5.03 6.74
C TYR A 76 0.02 -5.85 8.04
N PHE A 77 -0.59 -5.31 9.10
CA PHE A 77 -0.64 -5.98 10.40
C PHE A 77 -1.49 -7.25 10.35
N LEU A 78 -2.61 -7.24 9.64
CA LEU A 78 -3.48 -8.40 9.47
C LEU A 78 -2.76 -9.50 8.67
N ALA A 79 -2.09 -9.17 7.57
CA ALA A 79 -1.33 -10.13 6.78
C ALA A 79 -0.20 -10.76 7.61
N LEU A 80 0.55 -9.96 8.38
CA LEU A 80 1.57 -10.48 9.29
C LEU A 80 0.99 -11.42 10.34
N PHE A 81 -0.14 -11.07 10.94
CA PHE A 81 -0.81 -11.90 11.95
C PHE A 81 -1.23 -13.25 11.36
N LEU A 82 -1.90 -13.23 10.20
CA LEU A 82 -2.35 -14.45 9.52
C LEU A 82 -1.20 -15.35 9.10
N LEU A 83 -0.14 -14.78 8.50
CA LEU A 83 1.03 -15.56 8.08
C LEU A 83 1.74 -16.22 9.27
N LYS A 84 1.83 -15.52 10.41
CA LYS A 84 2.36 -16.09 11.66
C LYS A 84 1.44 -17.16 12.24
N LEU A 85 0.13 -16.95 12.20
CA LEU A 85 -0.86 -17.92 12.69
C LEU A 85 -0.81 -19.22 11.88
N VAL A 86 -0.75 -19.13 10.55
CA VAL A 86 -0.68 -20.31 9.67
C VAL A 86 0.55 -21.15 10.01
N LYS A 87 1.73 -20.53 10.14
CA LYS A 87 2.95 -21.23 10.59
C LYS A 87 2.84 -21.88 11.97
N SER A 88 2.05 -21.32 12.89
CA SER A 88 1.88 -21.90 14.22
C SER A 88 0.96 -23.13 14.25
N ILE A 89 0.13 -23.31 13.22
CA ILE A 89 -0.82 -24.43 13.10
C ILE A 89 -0.19 -25.61 12.34
N GLU A 90 0.82 -25.36 11.50
CA GLU A 90 1.57 -26.39 10.76
C GLU A 90 2.56 -27.21 11.63
N ILE A 91 2.44 -27.14 12.97
CA ILE A 91 3.26 -27.90 13.95
C ILE A 91 2.52 -29.16 14.41
#